data_AF-A0A537T469-F1
#
_entry.id   AF-A0A537T469-F1
#
_cell.length_a   1.000
_cell.length_b   1.000
_cell.length_c   1.000
_cell.angle_alpha   90.00
_cell.angle_beta   90.00
_cell.angle_gamma   90.00
#
_symmetry.space_group_name_H-M   'P 1'
#
loop_
_entity.id
_entity.type
_entity.pdbx_description
1 polymer ?
#
loop_
_entity_poly.entity_id
_entity_poly.type
_entity_poly.pdbx_seq_one_letter_code
_entity_poly.pdbx_strand_id
1 'polypeptide(L)' 'MRRKLGVIAGLLRLQSRLRCSFCGKGADQVGRLVAGPSVYICDECIKTCVAVVEQHGGFPPARAAEQDRSTHA' A
#
# COMPACT_ATOMS: atom_id res chain seq x y z
N MET A 1 16.70 23.50 -29.90
CA MET A 1 16.43 23.46 -28.44
C MET A 1 15.05 22.90 -28.02
N ARG A 2 14.18 22.45 -28.94
CA ARG A 2 12.82 21.94 -28.62
C ARG A 2 12.74 20.51 -28.06
N ARG A 3 13.85 19.74 -28.11
CA ARG A 3 13.87 18.31 -27.72
C ARG A 3 14.02 18.07 -26.21
N LYS A 4 14.55 19.04 -25.44
CA LYS A 4 14.71 18.92 -23.98
C LYS A 4 13.38 19.09 -23.20
N LEU A 5 12.40 19.81 -23.75
CA LEU A 5 11.12 20.07 -23.08
C LEU A 5 10.16 18.86 -23.08
N GLY A 6 10.32 17.93 -24.03
CA GLY A 6 9.48 16.72 -24.12
C GLY A 6 9.80 15.64 -23.08
N VAL A 7 11.06 15.58 -22.61
CA VAL A 7 11.50 14.57 -21.62
C VAL A 7 11.00 14.91 -20.22
N ILE A 8 11.03 16.19 -19.84
CA ILE A 8 10.49 16.69 -18.56
C ILE A 8 8.96 16.57 -18.49
N ALA A 9 8.26 16.83 -19.60
CA ALA A 9 6.82 16.59 -19.69
C ALA A 9 6.44 15.09 -19.66
N GLY A 10 7.34 14.20 -20.09
CA GLY A 10 7.17 12.74 -19.99
C GLY A 10 7.31 12.20 -18.57
N LEU A 11 8.26 12.74 -17.79
CA LEU A 11 8.48 12.38 -16.39
C LEU A 11 7.38 12.91 -15.47
N LEU A 12 6.87 14.12 -15.73
CA LEU A 12 5.80 14.74 -14.92
C LEU A 12 4.43 14.06 -15.14
N ARG A 13 4.22 13.36 -16.26
CA ARG A 13 3.00 12.58 -16.56
C ARG A 13 2.88 11.25 -15.82
N LEU A 14 3.94 10.79 -15.14
CA LEU A 14 3.91 9.52 -14.43
C LEU A 14 3.29 9.66 -13.02
N GLN A 15 3.45 10.82 -12.39
CA GLN A 15 2.95 11.03 -11.02
C GLN A 15 1.42 11.17 -10.95
N SER A 16 0.75 11.55 -12.05
CA SER A 16 -0.70 11.62 -12.16
C SER A 16 -1.38 10.27 -12.42
N ARG A 17 -0.64 9.15 -12.42
CA ARG A 17 -1.18 7.80 -12.64
C ARG A 17 -1.08 6.87 -11.43
N LEU A 18 -0.57 7.34 -10.29
CA LEU A 18 -0.54 6.51 -9.09
C LEU A 18 -1.94 6.41 -8.49
N ARG A 19 -2.47 5.19 -8.43
CA ARG A 19 -3.82 4.88 -7.93
C ARG A 19 -3.75 3.79 -6.89
N CYS A 20 -4.60 3.87 -5.88
CA CYS A 20 -4.78 2.80 -4.92
C CYS A 20 -5.26 1.54 -5.63
N SER A 21 -4.58 0.41 -5.42
CA SER A 21 -4.92 -0.89 -6.00
C SER A 21 -6.23 -1.46 -5.46
N PHE A 22 -6.72 -0.97 -4.32
CA PHE A 22 -7.92 -1.48 -3.65
C PHE A 22 -9.17 -0.68 -3.99
N CYS A 23 -9.11 0.66 -3.94
CA CYS A 23 -10.27 1.52 -4.21
C CYS A 23 -10.21 2.27 -5.55
N GLY A 24 -9.09 2.21 -6.28
CA GLY A 24 -8.92 2.86 -7.59
C GLY A 24 -8.72 4.39 -7.56
N LYS A 25 -8.87 5.02 -6.39
CA LYS A 25 -8.68 6.47 -6.20
C LYS A 25 -7.25 6.90 -6.55
N GLY A 26 -7.12 8.06 -7.18
CA GLY A 26 -5.84 8.69 -7.49
C GLY A 26 -5.13 9.19 -6.23
N ALA A 27 -3.81 9.38 -6.31
CA ALA A 27 -3.02 9.95 -5.21
C ALA A 27 -3.49 11.36 -4.80
N ASP A 28 -4.15 12.09 -5.70
CA ASP A 28 -4.78 13.40 -5.47
C ASP A 28 -6.11 13.32 -4.71
N GLN A 29 -6.73 12.13 -4.66
CA GLN A 29 -8.04 11.90 -4.08
C GLN A 29 -7.97 11.27 -2.67
N VAL A 30 -6.77 11.00 -2.15
CA VAL A 30 -6.56 10.34 -0.86
C VAL A 30 -5.56 11.13 -0.02
N GLY A 31 -5.64 11.03 1.30
CA GLY A 31 -4.75 11.78 2.19
C GLY A 31 -3.31 11.26 2.12
N ARG A 32 -3.14 9.95 2.05
CA ARG A 32 -1.82 9.33 1.88
C ARG A 32 -1.91 8.07 1.03
N LEU A 33 -0.96 7.90 0.12
CA LEU A 33 -0.80 6.70 -0.71
C LEU A 33 0.56 6.07 -0.44
N VAL A 34 0.57 4.81 0.00
CA VAL A 34 1.79 4.01 0.24
C VAL A 34 2.11 3.24 -1.04
N ALA A 35 3.36 3.32 -1.50
CA ALA A 35 3.83 2.67 -2.72
C ALA A 35 4.73 1.47 -2.40
N GLY A 36 4.35 0.29 -2.88
CA GLY A 36 5.20 -0.90 -2.95
C GLY A 36 5.71 -1.16 -4.38
N PRO A 37 6.54 -2.19 -4.59
CA PRO A 37 7.09 -2.52 -5.91
C PRO A 37 6.04 -2.80 -7.01
N SER A 38 4.84 -3.25 -6.64
CA SER A 38 3.78 -3.57 -7.60
C SER A 38 2.35 -3.29 -7.09
N VAL A 39 2.21 -2.72 -5.90
CA VAL A 39 0.92 -2.47 -5.27
C VAL A 39 0.94 -1.13 -4.55
N TYR A 40 -0.19 -0.44 -4.56
CA TYR A 40 -0.37 0.84 -3.90
C TYR A 40 -1.60 0.77 -2.99
N ILE A 41 -1.52 1.30 -1.77
CA ILE A 41 -2.64 1.30 -0.84
C ILE A 41 -2.79 2.67 -0.17
N CYS A 42 -4.02 3.18 -0.10
CA CYS A 42 -4.29 4.46 0.56
C CYS A 42 -4.63 4.29 2.04
N ASP A 43 -4.58 5.40 2.78
CA ASP A 43 -4.86 5.43 4.22
C ASP A 43 -6.26 4.95 4.60
N GLU A 44 -7.28 5.24 3.77
CA GLU A 44 -8.65 4.73 3.99
C GLU A 44 -8.70 3.21 3.88
N CYS A 45 -8.11 2.65 2.81
CA CYS A 45 -8.08 1.19 2.62
C CYS A 45 -7.29 0.49 3.73
N ILE A 46 -6.20 1.09 4.22
CA ILE A 46 -5.46 0.55 5.38
C ILE A 46 -6.39 0.43 6.59
N LYS A 47 -7.15 1.48 6.93
CA LYS A 47 -8.08 1.46 8.06
C LYS A 47 -9.14 0.38 7.91
N THR A 48 -9.72 0.25 6.72
CA THR A 48 -10.71 -0.81 6.43
C THR A 48 -10.09 -2.20 6.57
N CYS A 49 -8.90 -2.42 6.01
CA CYS A 49 -8.21 -3.71 6.10
C CYS A 49 -7.88 -4.07 7.56
N VAL A 50 -7.37 -3.11 8.35
CA VAL A 50 -7.07 -3.32 9.77
C VAL A 50 -8.34 -3.68 10.54
N ALA A 51 -9.44 -2.95 10.35
CA ALA A 51 -10.70 -3.24 11.02
C ALA A 51 -11.21 -4.66 10.70
N VAL A 52 -11.14 -5.08 9.44
CA VAL A 52 -11.51 -6.45 9.03
C VAL A 52 -10.62 -7.48 9.73
N VAL A 53 -9.31 -7.28 9.77
CA VAL A 53 -8.40 -8.24 10.42
C VAL A 53 -8.65 -8.31 11.93
N GLU A 54 -8.87 -7.17 12.58
CA GLU A 54 -9.20 -7.12 14.02
C GLU A 54 -10.49 -7.86 14.36
N GLN A 55 -11.50 -7.82 13.48
CA GLN A 55 -12.73 -8.60 13.63
C GLN A 55 -12.51 -10.12 13.53
N HIS A 56 -11.43 -10.55 12.87
CA HIS A 56 -11.14 -11.96 12.55
C HIS A 56 -9.98 -12.55 13.36
N GLY A 57 -9.67 -11.99 14.53
CA GLY A 57 -8.62 -12.52 15.43
C GLY A 57 -7.34 -11.69 15.48
N GLY A 58 -7.33 -10.53 14.82
CA GLY A 58 -6.26 -9.54 14.91
C GLY A 58 -4.93 -10.01 14.32
N PHE A 59 -3.91 -9.15 14.46
CA PHE A 59 -2.54 -9.53 14.18
C PHE A 59 -1.95 -10.15 15.45
N PRO A 60 -1.44 -11.40 15.42
CA PRO A 60 -0.72 -11.94 16.56
C PRO A 60 0.45 -11.01 16.88
N PRO A 61 0.72 -10.73 18.17
CA PRO A 61 1.84 -9.89 18.53
C PRO A 61 3.12 -10.49 17.94
N ALA A 62 4.01 -9.64 17.40
CA ALA A 62 5.20 -10.04 16.66
C ALA A 62 6.19 -10.95 17.43
N ARG A 63 5.93 -11.23 18.72
CA ARG A 63 6.70 -12.12 19.59
C ARG A 63 6.01 -13.45 19.94
N ALA A 64 4.80 -13.71 19.46
CA ALA A 64 4.05 -14.94 19.78
C ALA A 64 4.27 -16.09 18.77
N ALA A 65 5.14 -15.93 17.78
CA ALA A 65 5.42 -16.97 16.77
C ALA A 65 6.62 -17.89 17.12
N GLU A 66 7.25 -17.75 18.29
CA GLU A 66 8.45 -18.54 18.67
C GLU A 66 8.14 -19.72 19.63
N GLN A 67 6.88 -20.17 19.77
CA GLN A 67 6.56 -21.21 20.76
C GLN A 67 5.47 -22.19 20.32
N ASP A 68 5.67 -22.81 19.15
CA ASP A 68 5.11 -24.13 18.87
C ASP A 68 6.13 -24.98 18.09
N ARG A 69 7.21 -25.39 18.78
CA ARG A 69 8.12 -26.45 18.33
C ARG A 69 8.47 -27.42 19.47
N SER A 70 7.57 -27.60 20.44
CA SER A 70 7.78 -28.56 21.52
C SER A 70 6.45 -29.11 22.06
N THR A 71 5.72 -29.87 21.24
CA THR A 71 4.82 -30.93 21.75
C THR A 71 4.52 -31.94 20.64
N HIS A 72 5.48 -32.84 20.39
CA HIS A 72 5.24 -34.22 19.95
C HIS A 72 6.47 -35.03 20.37
N ALA A 73 6.45 -35.43 21.64
CA ALA A 73 7.15 -36.61 22.13
C ALA A 73 6.10 -37.71 22.27
#